data_AF-T1AJ28-F1
#
_entry.id   AF-T1AJ28-F1
#
_cell.length_a   1.000
_cell.length_b   1.000
_cell.length_c   1.000
_cell.angle_alpha   90.00
_cell.angle_beta   90.00
_cell.angle_gamma   90.00
#
_symmetry.space_group_name_H-M   'P 1'
#
loop_
_entity.id
_entity.type
_entity.pdbx_description
1 polymer ?
#
loop_
_entity_poly.entity_id
_entity_poly.type
_entity_poly.pdbx_seq_one_letter_code
_entity_poly.pdbx_strand_id
1 'polypeptide(L)' 'MSDYKHTINLPATRFPMKADLARREPDWVTAWQANGLYAKLRER' A
#
# COMPACT_ATOMS: atom_id res chain seq x y z
N MET A 1 -2.28 -31.92 20.92
CA MET A 1 -1.13 -31.08 20.54
C MET A 1 -1.49 -29.65 20.92
N SER A 2 -0.78 -29.05 21.89
CA SER A 2 -1.09 -27.69 22.36
C SER A 2 -0.87 -26.66 21.26
N ASP A 3 -1.82 -25.74 21.11
CA ASP A 3 -1.76 -24.66 20.13
C ASP A 3 -0.94 -23.47 20.68
N TYR A 4 0.36 -23.51 20.49
CA TYR A 4 1.31 -22.48 20.91
C TYR A 4 1.32 -21.25 19.99
N LYS A 5 0.52 -21.23 18.92
CA LYS A 5 0.51 -20.14 17.94
C LYS A 5 0.09 -18.80 18.57
N HIS A 6 -0.72 -18.86 19.63
CA HIS A 6 -1.20 -17.68 20.36
C HIS A 6 -0.21 -17.12 21.38
N THR A 7 0.89 -17.82 21.67
CA THR A 7 1.88 -17.38 22.65
C THR A 7 3.02 -16.56 22.02
N ILE A 8 2.96 -16.30 20.72
CA ILE A 8 3.99 -15.58 19.97
C ILE A 8 3.41 -14.34 19.26
N ASN A 9 4.15 -13.24 19.28
CA ASN A 9 3.75 -11.98 18.65
C ASN A 9 4.02 -12.02 17.14
N LEU A 10 3.10 -12.60 16.38
CA LEU A 10 3.19 -12.64 14.93
C LEU A 10 2.85 -11.27 14.30
N PRO A 11 3.62 -10.80 13.31
CA PRO A 11 3.30 -9.58 12.60
C PRO A 11 2.01 -9.77 11.78
N ALA A 12 1.05 -8.87 12.00
CA ALA A 12 -0.18 -8.79 11.22
C ALA A 12 -0.16 -7.50 10.40
N THR A 13 -0.35 -7.61 9.09
CA THR A 13 -0.39 -6.46 8.20
C THR A 13 -1.60 -6.53 7.28
N ARG A 14 -2.21 -5.36 7.02
CA ARG A 14 -3.23 -5.21 5.97
C ARG A 14 -2.61 -5.08 4.58
N PHE A 15 -1.27 -4.94 4.51
CA PHE A 15 -0.55 -4.84 3.26
C PHE A 15 -0.59 -6.20 2.54
N PRO A 16 -1.16 -6.26 1.32
CA PRO A 16 -1.22 -7.52 0.59
C PRO A 16 0.18 -7.91 0.11
N MET A 17 0.52 -9.20 0.24
CA MET A 17 1.79 -9.71 -0.32
C MET A 17 1.82 -9.64 -1.85
N LYS A 18 0.66 -9.77 -2.51
CA LYS A 18 0.54 -9.60 -3.96
C LYS A 18 0.25 -8.13 -4.28
N ALA A 19 1.10 -7.54 -5.12
CA ALA A 19 1.01 -6.12 -5.44
C ALA A 19 -0.21 -5.75 -6.31
N ASP A 20 -0.59 -6.61 -7.27
CA ASP A 20 -1.71 -6.38 -8.20
C ASP A 20 -1.58 -5.05 -8.99
N LEU A 21 -0.36 -4.77 -9.46
CA LEU A 21 0.05 -3.47 -10.01
C LEU A 21 -0.78 -3.02 -11.20
N ALA A 22 -1.05 -3.91 -12.16
CA ALA A 22 -1.80 -3.57 -13.37
C ALA A 22 -3.19 -2.96 -13.08
N ARG A 23 -3.79 -3.29 -11.93
CA ARG A 23 -5.07 -2.72 -11.49
C ARG A 23 -4.89 -1.48 -10.61
N ARG A 24 -3.87 -1.44 -9.74
CA ARG A 24 -3.72 -0.38 -8.72
C ARG A 24 -2.97 0.85 -9.22
N GLU A 25 -2.02 0.68 -10.13
CA GLU A 25 -1.22 1.78 -10.66
C GLU A 25 -2.03 2.85 -11.40
N PRO A 26 -3.02 2.51 -12.25
CA PRO A 26 -3.87 3.52 -12.89
C PRO A 26 -4.58 4.42 -11.87
N ASP A 27 -5.14 3.85 -10.80
CA ASP A 27 -5.83 4.59 -9.75
C ASP A 27 -4.90 5.58 -9.03
N TRP A 28 -3.66 5.16 -8.76
CA TRP A 28 -2.66 6.03 -8.13
C TRP A 28 -2.28 7.21 -9.03
N VAL A 29 -2.06 6.96 -10.31
CA VAL A 29 -1.72 8.01 -11.29
C VAL A 29 -2.86 9.03 -11.39
N THR A 30 -4.11 8.56 -11.48
CA THR A 30 -5.28 9.45 -11.50
C THR A 30 -5.36 10.31 -10.23
N ALA A 31 -5.12 9.72 -9.06
CA ALA A 31 -5.12 10.46 -7.80
C ALA A 31 -4.00 11.52 -7.74
N TRP A 32 -2.80 11.22 -8.23
CA TRP A 32 -1.69 12.18 -8.27
C TRP A 32 -1.96 13.34 -9.22
N GLN A 33 -2.55 13.05 -10.39
CA GLN A 33 -2.96 14.06 -11.36
C GLN A 33 -4.06 14.97 -10.78
N ALA A 34 -5.10 14.39 -10.18
CA ALA A 34 -6.17 15.15 -9.53
C ALA A 34 -5.66 16.07 -8.42
N ASN A 35 -4.64 15.63 -7.67
CA ASN A 35 -4.05 16.42 -6.59
C ASN A 35 -2.98 17.42 -7.07
N GLY A 36 -2.67 17.46 -8.37
CA GLY A 36 -1.64 18.33 -8.95
C GLY A 36 -0.25 18.07 -8.34
N LEU A 37 0.04 16.83 -7.92
CA LEU A 37 1.20 16.52 -7.09
C LEU A 37 2.52 16.91 -7.77
N TYR A 38 2.62 16.67 -9.08
CA TYR A 38 3.80 17.00 -9.87
C TYR A 38 4.04 18.52 -9.99
N ALA A 39 2.99 19.31 -10.13
CA ALA A 39 3.10 20.77 -10.18
C ALA A 39 3.63 21.32 -8.85
N LYS A 40 3.05 20.87 -7.73
CA LYS A 40 3.52 21.23 -6.37
C LYS A 40 4.98 20.85 -6.13
N LEU A 41 5.46 19.75 -6.71
CA LEU A 41 6.86 19.33 -6.60
C LEU A 41 7.80 20.28 -7.36
N ARG A 42 7.36 20.81 -8.51
CA ARG A 42 8.14 21.69 -9.40
C ARG A 42 8.14 23.17 -8.97
N GLU A 43 7.25 23.55 -8.07
CA GLU A 43 7.18 24.90 -7.50
C GLU A 43 8.24 25.17 -6.41
N ARG A 44 8.97 24.13 -5.98
CA ARG A 44 10.11 24.22 -5.06
C ARG A 44 11.43 24.32 -5.82
#